data_AF-L8GI79-F1
#
_entry.id   AF-L8GI79-F1
#
_cell.length_a   1.000
_cell.length_b   1.000
_cell.length_c   1.000
_cell.angle_alpha   90.00
_cell.angle_beta   90.00
_cell.angle_gamma   90.00
#
_symmetry.space_group_name_H-M   'P 1'
#
loop_
_entity.id
_entity.type
_entity.pdbx_description
1 polymer ?
#
loop_
_entity_poly.entity_id
_entity_poly.type
_entity_poly.pdbx_seq_one_letter_code
_entity_poly.pdbx_strand_id
1 'polypeptide(L)'
;MAAEQPPLGGTLPLFGSLMPYILVDDAVPIVGLRPDEKHVRNLEHLDMASLVVYPLTPANINPSSFALPRVNLAGRLRKLDPADSNDAVTSVRRQYLVAHPGCQKIIDDLSFYKLEIEDTETTHVTADKYKATKPDVVMQSSRAILEWMNESKRAIYLKLFCQEYAQVKSYPRESSRIVPARLLTTDNNNYTYTGQIEDVGEIFMFSVDRKGFDVMAWRQTNRNWVELRFPFPYEMKSVDDCRGGLLDSCSFLHDKYLKKVEGGDKFDIEEERRLEHERQRKQLEADEARRKELSEPEF
;
A
#
# COMPACT_ATOMS: atom_id res chain seq x y z
N MET A 1 17.16 -34.56 -32.71
CA MET A 1 16.20 -34.33 -31.61
C MET A 1 14.98 -33.68 -32.23
N ALA A 2 13.85 -34.40 -32.24
CA ALA A 2 12.62 -33.89 -32.84
C ALA A 2 12.04 -32.80 -31.93
N ALA A 3 11.81 -31.61 -32.48
CA ALA A 3 11.05 -30.57 -31.80
C ALA A 3 9.59 -31.03 -31.71
N GLU A 4 9.10 -31.27 -30.51
CA GLU A 4 7.67 -31.48 -30.26
C GLU A 4 6.93 -30.23 -30.76
N GLN A 5 6.09 -30.40 -31.78
CA GLN A 5 5.17 -29.35 -32.17
C GLN A 5 4.15 -29.16 -31.03
N PRO A 6 3.92 -27.93 -30.55
CA PRO A 6 2.90 -27.68 -29.56
C PRO A 6 1.52 -28.05 -30.15
N PRO A 7 0.63 -28.65 -29.33
CA PRO A 7 -0.68 -29.09 -29.81
C PRO A 7 -1.48 -27.93 -30.39
N LEU A 8 -1.80 -28.04 -31.68
CA LEU A 8 -2.74 -27.18 -32.39
C LEU A 8 -4.10 -27.24 -31.67
N GLY A 9 -4.45 -26.18 -30.95
CA GLY A 9 -5.79 -25.99 -30.38
C GLY A 9 -5.88 -25.89 -28.85
N GLY A 10 -4.78 -25.97 -28.10
CA GLY A 10 -4.78 -25.67 -26.67
C GLY A 10 -4.54 -24.17 -26.43
N THR A 11 -5.50 -23.45 -25.84
CA THR A 11 -5.18 -22.17 -25.18
C THR A 11 -4.09 -22.45 -24.16
N LEU A 12 -2.92 -21.82 -24.30
CA LEU A 12 -1.86 -21.92 -23.30
C LEU A 12 -2.47 -21.63 -21.92
N PRO A 13 -2.22 -22.48 -20.90
CA PRO A 13 -2.83 -22.29 -19.60
C PRO A 13 -2.42 -20.92 -19.05
N LEU A 14 -3.39 -20.19 -18.47
CA LEU A 14 -3.11 -18.93 -17.81
C LEU A 14 -2.04 -19.15 -16.74
N PHE A 15 -0.93 -18.41 -16.85
CA PHE A 15 0.18 -18.48 -15.91
C PHE A 15 0.26 -17.18 -15.13
N GLY A 16 0.26 -17.27 -13.79
CA GLY A 16 0.40 -16.13 -12.89
C GLY A 16 1.66 -16.26 -12.04
N SER A 17 2.34 -15.13 -11.83
CA SER A 17 3.49 -15.03 -10.94
C SER A 17 3.48 -13.69 -10.20
N LEU A 18 3.98 -13.69 -8.96
CA LEU A 18 4.25 -12.47 -8.21
C LEU A 18 5.60 -11.93 -8.64
N MET A 19 5.68 -10.63 -8.96
CA MET A 19 6.92 -9.98 -9.36
C MET A 19 6.98 -8.53 -8.87
N PRO A 20 8.17 -8.03 -8.49
CA PRO A 20 8.36 -6.61 -8.26
C PRO A 20 8.33 -5.85 -9.58
N TYR A 21 7.73 -4.66 -9.56
CA TYR A 21 7.70 -3.74 -10.69
C TYR A 21 8.03 -2.32 -10.22
N ILE A 22 8.40 -1.46 -11.17
CA ILE A 22 8.46 -0.01 -10.98
C ILE A 22 7.57 0.67 -12.01
N LEU A 23 7.25 1.95 -11.79
CA LEU A 23 6.64 2.81 -12.78
C LEU A 23 7.70 3.79 -13.30
N VAL A 24 7.91 3.81 -14.61
CA VAL A 24 8.70 4.85 -15.29
C VAL A 24 7.74 5.91 -15.83
N ASP A 25 8.14 7.19 -15.74
CA ASP A 25 7.31 8.34 -16.12
C ASP A 25 5.91 8.29 -15.48
N ASP A 26 5.84 7.83 -14.22
CA ASP A 26 4.62 7.69 -13.40
C ASP A 26 3.52 6.75 -13.94
N ALA A 27 3.69 6.15 -15.12
CA ALA A 27 2.63 5.39 -15.77
C ALA A 27 3.09 4.09 -16.45
N VAL A 28 4.37 3.88 -16.71
CA VAL A 28 4.82 2.72 -17.49
C VAL A 28 5.35 1.62 -16.57
N PRO A 29 4.65 0.48 -16.43
CA PRO A 29 5.15 -0.61 -15.60
C PRO A 29 6.37 -1.26 -16.24
N ILE A 30 7.45 -1.37 -15.47
CA ILE A 30 8.65 -2.11 -15.82
C ILE A 30 8.85 -3.24 -14.82
N VAL A 31 9.11 -4.44 -15.34
CA VAL A 31 9.44 -5.64 -14.55
C VAL A 31 10.84 -6.13 -14.91
N GLY A 32 11.57 -6.66 -13.92
CA GLY A 32 12.84 -7.34 -14.14
C GLY A 32 12.64 -8.84 -14.07
N LEU A 33 13.01 -9.57 -15.13
CA LEU A 33 12.84 -11.01 -15.24
C LEU A 33 14.17 -11.67 -15.60
N ARG A 34 14.46 -12.81 -14.98
CA ARG A 34 15.65 -13.59 -15.34
C ARG A 34 15.36 -14.45 -16.58
N PRO A 35 16.32 -14.60 -17.51
CA PRO A 35 16.10 -15.34 -18.75
C PRO A 35 15.63 -16.80 -18.57
N ASP A 36 15.98 -17.43 -17.45
CA ASP A 36 15.64 -18.82 -17.15
C ASP A 36 14.24 -19.01 -16.54
N GLU A 37 13.53 -17.92 -16.21
CA GLU A 37 12.23 -17.97 -15.57
C GLU A 37 11.11 -18.40 -16.53
N LYS A 38 10.14 -19.17 -16.01
CA LYS A 38 9.06 -19.78 -16.80
C LYS A 38 8.22 -18.73 -17.55
N HIS A 39 7.98 -17.57 -16.95
CA HIS A 39 7.22 -16.51 -17.62
C HIS A 39 7.97 -15.91 -18.81
N VAL A 40 9.32 -15.92 -18.84
CA VAL A 40 10.08 -15.44 -20.01
C VAL A 40 9.83 -16.34 -21.21
N ARG A 41 9.84 -17.66 -21.01
CA ARG A 41 9.49 -18.63 -22.06
C ARG A 41 8.07 -18.45 -22.58
N ASN A 42 7.13 -18.09 -21.70
CA ASN A 42 5.76 -17.79 -22.13
C ASN A 42 5.71 -16.53 -23.02
N LEU A 43 6.50 -15.50 -22.69
CA LEU A 43 6.58 -14.25 -23.44
C LEU A 43 7.18 -14.43 -24.85
N GLU A 44 8.07 -15.41 -25.03
CA GLU A 44 8.62 -15.77 -26.35
C GLU A 44 7.54 -16.31 -27.29
N HIS A 45 6.45 -16.89 -26.74
CA HIS A 45 5.34 -17.42 -27.51
C HIS A 45 4.18 -16.41 -27.64
N LEU A 46 3.88 -15.68 -26.56
CA LEU A 46 2.80 -14.71 -26.49
C LEU A 46 3.24 -13.51 -25.66
N ASP A 47 3.32 -12.34 -26.30
CA ASP A 47 3.73 -11.10 -25.64
C ASP A 47 2.61 -10.45 -24.81
N MET A 48 1.38 -10.98 -24.85
CA MET A 48 0.25 -10.46 -24.08
C MET A 48 0.38 -10.80 -22.60
N ALA A 49 0.28 -9.78 -21.75
CA ALA A 49 0.38 -9.90 -20.31
C ALA A 49 -0.64 -9.00 -19.61
N SER A 50 -0.91 -9.32 -18.35
CA SER A 50 -1.76 -8.55 -17.46
C SER A 50 -1.06 -8.41 -16.11
N LEU A 51 -1.01 -7.18 -15.60
CA LEU A 51 -0.50 -6.84 -14.28
C LEU A 51 -1.68 -6.49 -13.37
N VAL A 52 -1.91 -7.34 -12.37
CA VAL A 52 -2.94 -7.12 -11.34
C VAL A 52 -2.29 -6.51 -10.10
N VAL A 53 -2.73 -5.31 -9.74
CA VAL A 53 -2.21 -4.56 -8.59
C VAL A 53 -3.29 -4.43 -7.53
N TYR A 54 -2.91 -4.76 -6.29
CA TYR A 54 -3.74 -4.58 -5.09
C TYR A 54 -3.19 -3.42 -4.23
N PRO A 55 -4.06 -2.72 -3.48
CA PRO A 55 -3.66 -1.79 -2.44
C PRO A 55 -2.80 -2.47 -1.38
N LEU A 56 -2.10 -1.64 -0.59
CA LEU A 56 -1.29 -2.13 0.51
C LEU A 56 -2.19 -2.62 1.65
N THR A 57 -1.92 -3.83 2.12
CA THR A 57 -2.49 -4.39 3.35
C THR A 57 -1.39 -4.58 4.39
N PRO A 58 -1.74 -4.72 5.69
CA PRO A 58 -0.80 -5.18 6.69
C PRO A 58 -0.10 -6.48 6.25
N ALA A 59 1.19 -6.63 6.57
CA ALA A 59 2.05 -7.69 6.01
C ALA A 59 1.56 -9.13 6.28
N ASN A 60 0.77 -9.32 7.33
CA ASN A 60 0.18 -10.60 7.72
C ASN A 60 -1.19 -10.87 7.07
N ILE A 61 -1.67 -9.99 6.20
CA ILE A 61 -3.01 -10.03 5.62
C ILE A 61 -2.90 -10.16 4.10
N ASN A 62 -3.47 -11.23 3.53
CA ASN A 62 -3.54 -11.41 2.08
C ASN A 62 -4.59 -10.45 1.48
N PRO A 63 -4.22 -9.53 0.57
CA PRO A 63 -5.17 -8.62 -0.07
C PRO A 63 -6.33 -9.31 -0.77
N SER A 64 -6.12 -10.51 -1.33
CA SER A 64 -7.17 -11.22 -2.07
C SER A 64 -8.28 -11.78 -1.18
N SER A 65 -8.10 -11.77 0.14
CA SER A 65 -9.13 -12.16 1.11
C SER A 65 -10.22 -11.09 1.30
N PHE A 66 -10.05 -9.92 0.70
CA PHE A 66 -10.91 -8.75 0.88
C PHE A 66 -11.44 -8.25 -0.47
N ALA A 67 -12.60 -7.61 -0.44
CA ALA A 67 -13.15 -6.91 -1.59
C ALA A 67 -12.48 -5.54 -1.78
N LEU A 68 -11.14 -5.52 -1.85
CA LEU A 68 -10.37 -4.30 -2.07
C LEU A 68 -10.44 -3.88 -3.55
N PRO A 69 -10.40 -2.57 -3.86
CA PRO A 69 -10.26 -2.12 -5.23
C PRO A 69 -8.98 -2.70 -5.81
N ARG A 70 -9.01 -3.13 -7.07
CA ARG A 70 -7.83 -3.67 -7.77
C ARG A 70 -7.75 -3.06 -9.16
N VAL A 71 -6.52 -2.87 -9.65
CA VAL A 71 -6.26 -2.40 -11.00
C VAL A 71 -5.73 -3.57 -11.82
N ASN A 72 -6.27 -3.77 -13.01
CA ASN A 72 -5.74 -4.69 -13.99
C ASN A 72 -5.23 -3.91 -15.20
N LEU A 73 -3.91 -3.90 -15.41
CA LEU A 73 -3.27 -3.32 -16.58
C LEU A 73 -3.00 -4.43 -17.58
N ALA A 74 -3.71 -4.43 -18.70
CA ALA A 74 -3.50 -5.39 -19.78
C ALA A 74 -2.71 -4.75 -20.93
N GLY A 75 -1.90 -5.54 -21.62
CA GLY A 75 -1.09 -5.03 -22.72
C GLY A 75 -0.04 -6.02 -23.20
N ARG A 76 1.00 -5.49 -23.83
CA ARG A 76 2.14 -6.29 -24.33
C ARG A 76 3.39 -6.03 -23.55
N LEU A 77 4.09 -7.10 -23.19
CA LEU A 77 5.33 -7.01 -22.46
C LEU A 77 6.51 -7.04 -23.45
N ARG A 78 7.18 -5.90 -23.63
CA ARG A 78 8.31 -5.72 -24.56
C ARG A 78 9.61 -5.67 -23.78
N LYS A 79 10.61 -6.45 -24.21
CA LYS A 79 11.96 -6.34 -23.67
C LYS A 79 12.53 -4.96 -24.00
N LEU A 80 13.13 -4.29 -23.03
CA LEU A 80 13.90 -3.07 -23.29
C LEU A 80 15.18 -3.47 -24.04
N ASP A 81 15.33 -3.00 -25.28
CA ASP A 81 16.51 -3.29 -26.09
C ASP A 81 17.71 -2.48 -25.55
N PRO A 82 18.83 -3.12 -25.17
CA PRO A 82 20.06 -2.40 -24.85
C PRO A 82 20.56 -1.50 -25.99
N ALA A 83 20.22 -1.82 -27.23
CA ALA A 83 20.63 -1.07 -28.42
C ALA A 83 19.86 0.25 -28.61
N ASP A 84 18.67 0.41 -28.01
CA ASP A 84 17.86 1.62 -28.16
C ASP A 84 18.38 2.79 -27.31
N SER A 85 19.18 2.52 -26.27
CA SER A 85 19.98 3.47 -25.49
C SER A 85 20.51 2.76 -24.23
N ASN A 86 21.84 2.57 -24.12
CA ASN A 86 22.46 2.08 -22.88
C ASN A 86 22.06 2.95 -21.66
N ASP A 87 21.74 4.22 -21.87
CA ASP A 87 21.32 5.14 -20.81
C ASP A 87 19.92 4.80 -20.27
N ALA A 88 18.99 4.33 -21.13
CA ALA A 88 17.64 3.97 -20.73
C ALA A 88 17.63 2.75 -19.80
N VAL A 89 18.35 1.68 -20.18
CA VAL A 89 18.46 0.47 -19.33
C VAL A 89 19.19 0.78 -18.03
N THR A 90 20.25 1.60 -18.08
CA THR A 90 20.99 2.02 -16.88
C THR A 90 20.11 2.85 -15.93
N SER A 91 19.30 3.76 -16.47
CA SER A 91 18.35 4.57 -15.70
C SER A 91 17.28 3.70 -15.03
N VAL A 92 16.67 2.78 -15.79
CA VAL A 92 15.69 1.82 -15.27
C VAL A 92 16.29 0.98 -14.16
N ARG A 93 17.50 0.45 -14.36
CA ARG A 93 18.22 -0.35 -13.37
C ARG A 93 18.41 0.40 -12.06
N ARG A 94 18.83 1.67 -12.13
CA ARG A 94 19.00 2.54 -10.95
C ARG A 94 17.68 2.74 -10.22
N GLN A 95 16.61 3.10 -10.94
CA GLN A 95 15.28 3.28 -10.35
C GLN A 95 14.74 1.99 -9.72
N TYR A 96 14.99 0.85 -10.37
CA TYR A 96 14.58 -0.45 -9.88
C TYR A 96 15.26 -0.80 -8.55
N LEU A 97 16.55 -0.52 -8.39
CA LEU A 97 17.28 -0.75 -7.14
C LEU A 97 16.84 0.21 -6.01
N VAL A 98 16.48 1.44 -6.34
CA VAL A 98 15.91 2.37 -5.35
C VAL A 98 14.58 1.83 -4.81
N ALA A 99 13.71 1.34 -5.70
CA ALA A 99 12.42 0.77 -5.31
C ALA A 99 12.55 -0.61 -4.63
N HIS A 100 13.51 -1.43 -5.08
CA HIS A 100 13.70 -2.81 -4.64
C HIS A 100 15.16 -3.08 -4.23
N PRO A 101 15.64 -2.55 -3.08
CA PRO A 101 17.03 -2.72 -2.66
C PRO A 101 17.46 -4.19 -2.48
N GLY A 102 16.51 -5.08 -2.18
CA GLY A 102 16.76 -6.53 -2.07
C GLY A 102 17.23 -7.18 -3.38
N CYS A 103 17.05 -6.53 -4.52
CA CYS A 103 17.46 -7.03 -5.83
C CYS A 103 18.95 -6.79 -6.15
N GLN A 104 19.72 -6.13 -5.27
CA GLN A 104 21.13 -5.78 -5.53
C GLN A 104 21.98 -6.95 -6.03
N LYS A 105 21.75 -8.16 -5.51
CA LYS A 105 22.55 -9.36 -5.83
C LYS A 105 22.20 -10.01 -7.16
N ILE A 106 21.05 -9.67 -7.74
CA ILE A 106 20.51 -10.33 -8.94
C ILE A 106 20.30 -9.35 -10.09
N ILE A 107 20.54 -8.04 -9.86
CA ILE A 107 20.18 -6.97 -10.80
C ILE A 107 20.89 -7.11 -12.15
N ASP A 108 22.12 -7.62 -12.16
CA ASP A 108 22.90 -7.90 -13.38
C ASP A 108 22.32 -9.05 -14.22
N ASP A 109 21.59 -9.96 -13.58
CA ASP A 109 20.97 -11.11 -14.23
C ASP A 109 19.57 -10.77 -14.79
N LEU A 110 19.04 -9.57 -14.52
CA LEU A 110 17.71 -9.18 -14.94
C LEU A 110 17.71 -8.59 -16.35
N SER A 111 16.79 -9.08 -17.17
CA SER A 111 16.31 -8.36 -18.35
C SER A 111 15.07 -7.55 -17.96
N PHE A 112 15.05 -6.27 -18.35
CA PHE A 112 13.90 -5.41 -18.07
C PHE A 112 12.89 -5.46 -19.20
N TYR A 113 11.61 -5.52 -18.84
CA TYR A 113 10.51 -5.54 -19.77
C TYR A 113 9.49 -4.46 -19.41
N LYS A 114 9.03 -3.74 -20.43
CA LYS A 114 8.02 -2.69 -20.36
C LYS A 114 6.66 -3.28 -20.69
N LEU A 115 5.66 -2.99 -19.86
CA LEU A 115 4.27 -3.25 -20.19
C LEU A 115 3.70 -2.08 -21.00
N GLU A 116 3.52 -2.30 -22.30
CA GLU A 116 2.79 -1.42 -23.20
C GLU A 116 1.30 -1.63 -23.00
N ILE A 117 0.68 -0.78 -22.17
CA ILE A 117 -0.74 -0.88 -21.83
C ILE A 117 -1.59 -0.66 -23.08
N GLU A 118 -2.51 -1.60 -23.33
CA GLU A 118 -3.46 -1.61 -24.45
C GLU A 118 -4.90 -1.66 -23.92
N ASP A 119 -5.83 -1.16 -24.73
CA ASP A 119 -7.26 -1.25 -24.44
C ASP A 119 -7.80 -2.66 -24.76
N THR A 120 -8.70 -3.15 -23.93
CA THR A 120 -9.38 -4.43 -24.02
C THR A 120 -10.90 -4.21 -24.06
N GLU A 121 -11.67 -5.24 -24.39
CA GLU A 121 -13.14 -5.17 -24.35
C GLU A 121 -13.71 -4.82 -22.96
N THR A 122 -12.95 -5.10 -21.90
CA THR A 122 -13.32 -4.81 -20.50
C THR A 122 -12.70 -3.52 -19.97
N THR A 123 -12.10 -2.69 -20.83
CA THR A 123 -11.40 -1.48 -20.39
C THR A 123 -12.38 -0.41 -19.91
N HIS A 124 -12.25 -0.02 -18.64
CA HIS A 124 -12.99 1.10 -18.05
C HIS A 124 -12.24 2.43 -18.14
N VAL A 125 -10.90 2.39 -18.13
CA VAL A 125 -10.02 3.55 -18.30
C VAL A 125 -9.06 3.25 -19.45
N THR A 126 -9.20 3.98 -20.54
CA THR A 126 -8.35 3.80 -21.74
C THR A 126 -6.89 4.06 -21.43
N ALA A 127 -5.98 3.40 -22.14
CA ALA A 127 -4.53 3.56 -22.01
C ALA A 127 -4.09 5.03 -22.09
N ASP A 128 -4.66 5.82 -23.00
CA ASP A 128 -4.34 7.25 -23.15
C ASP A 128 -4.77 8.08 -21.93
N LYS A 129 -5.97 7.84 -21.40
CA LYS A 129 -6.43 8.47 -20.16
C LYS A 129 -5.55 8.10 -18.98
N TYR A 130 -5.15 6.83 -18.88
CA TYR A 130 -4.26 6.38 -17.82
C TYR A 130 -2.90 7.09 -17.90
N LYS A 131 -2.28 7.13 -19.09
CA LYS A 131 -1.01 7.84 -19.33
C LYS A 131 -1.08 9.35 -19.09
N ALA A 132 -2.25 9.96 -19.32
CA ALA A 132 -2.46 11.39 -19.08
C ALA A 132 -2.69 11.74 -17.61
N THR A 133 -2.93 10.75 -16.74
CA THR A 133 -3.14 10.99 -15.30
C THR A 133 -1.83 11.16 -14.56
N LYS A 134 -1.89 11.86 -13.43
CA LYS A 134 -0.76 11.99 -12.51
C LYS A 134 -1.08 11.27 -11.22
N PRO A 135 -0.11 10.56 -10.61
CA PRO A 135 -0.30 9.99 -9.30
C PRO A 135 -0.62 11.06 -8.26
N ASP A 136 -1.35 10.65 -7.23
CA ASP A 136 -1.64 11.53 -6.10
C ASP A 136 -0.40 11.73 -5.23
N VAL A 137 -0.12 13.00 -4.87
CA VAL A 137 1.10 13.38 -4.14
C VAL A 137 1.21 12.77 -2.74
N VAL A 138 0.07 12.47 -2.09
CA VAL A 138 0.05 11.78 -0.80
C VAL A 138 0.19 10.28 -1.03
N MET A 139 -0.51 9.75 -2.04
CA MET A 139 -0.55 8.32 -2.31
C MET A 139 0.83 7.75 -2.70
N GLN A 140 1.65 8.50 -3.45
CA GLN A 140 3.00 8.09 -3.87
C GLN A 140 3.92 7.71 -2.70
N SER A 141 3.73 8.30 -1.51
CA SER A 141 4.52 8.00 -0.32
C SER A 141 3.66 7.60 0.88
N SER A 142 2.48 7.05 0.59
CA SER A 142 1.48 6.66 1.59
C SER A 142 1.92 5.52 2.51
N ARG A 143 2.88 4.68 2.09
CA ARG A 143 3.32 3.50 2.86
C ARG A 143 3.63 3.83 4.31
N ALA A 144 4.42 4.88 4.55
CA ALA A 144 4.80 5.28 5.91
C ALA A 144 3.57 5.67 6.75
N ILE A 145 2.59 6.37 6.16
CA ILE A 145 1.33 6.74 6.83
C ILE A 145 0.49 5.48 7.13
N LEU A 146 0.38 4.55 6.18
CA LEU A 146 -0.38 3.31 6.35
C LEU A 146 0.23 2.44 7.45
N GLU A 147 1.55 2.23 7.43
CA GLU A 147 2.27 1.48 8.47
C GLU A 147 2.15 2.17 9.84
N TRP A 148 2.24 3.50 9.85
CA TRP A 148 2.02 4.32 11.05
C TRP A 148 0.59 4.10 11.58
N MET A 149 -0.46 4.32 10.79
CA MET A 149 -1.85 4.17 11.26
C MET A 149 -2.24 2.74 11.65
N ASN A 150 -1.66 1.74 10.99
CA ASN A 150 -1.96 0.33 11.23
C ASN A 150 -1.17 -0.29 12.38
N GLU A 151 -0.24 0.43 13.00
CA GLU A 151 0.43 -0.06 14.21
C GLU A 151 -0.61 -0.32 15.32
N SER A 152 -0.49 -1.45 16.02
CA SER A 152 -1.48 -1.92 17.00
C SER A 152 -1.87 -0.87 18.04
N LYS A 153 -0.93 -0.02 18.46
CA LYS A 153 -1.18 1.07 19.43
C LYS A 153 -2.09 2.17 18.88
N ARG A 154 -2.19 2.31 17.57
CA ARG A 154 -2.90 3.39 16.86
C ARG A 154 -4.11 2.91 16.06
N ALA A 155 -4.25 1.60 15.85
CA ALA A 155 -5.46 0.98 15.32
C ALA A 155 -6.74 1.36 16.11
N ILE A 156 -6.63 1.70 17.39
CA ILE A 156 -7.76 2.20 18.19
C ILE A 156 -8.36 3.49 17.60
N TYR A 157 -7.54 4.38 17.04
CA TYR A 157 -8.03 5.62 16.44
C TYR A 157 -8.86 5.34 15.19
N LEU A 158 -8.48 4.35 14.38
CA LEU A 158 -9.30 3.91 13.23
C LEU A 158 -10.71 3.49 13.68
N LYS A 159 -10.81 2.78 14.81
CA LYS A 159 -12.12 2.44 15.37
C LYS A 159 -12.89 3.65 15.86
N LEU A 160 -12.22 4.61 16.49
CA LEU A 160 -12.82 5.87 16.92
C LEU A 160 -13.30 6.72 15.73
N PHE A 161 -12.60 6.70 14.58
CA PHE A 161 -13.08 7.31 13.34
C PHE A 161 -14.39 6.66 12.87
N CYS A 162 -14.49 5.32 12.88
CA CYS A 162 -15.73 4.62 12.53
C CYS A 162 -16.89 4.99 13.47
N GLN A 163 -16.61 5.11 14.77
CA GLN A 163 -17.62 5.49 15.76
C GLN A 163 -18.09 6.94 15.55
N GLU A 164 -17.17 7.88 15.35
CA GLU A 164 -17.48 9.30 15.26
C GLU A 164 -18.14 9.66 13.93
N TYR A 165 -17.57 9.23 12.81
CA TYR A 165 -17.93 9.76 11.49
C TYR A 165 -18.78 8.82 10.67
N ALA A 166 -18.62 7.50 10.82
CA ALA A 166 -19.43 6.53 10.09
C ALA A 166 -20.72 6.16 10.83
N GLN A 167 -20.94 6.75 12.03
CA GLN A 167 -22.06 6.43 12.93
C GLN A 167 -22.29 4.92 13.08
N VAL A 168 -21.20 4.13 13.07
CA VAL A 168 -21.24 2.72 13.41
C VAL A 168 -21.43 2.64 14.92
N LYS A 169 -22.64 2.97 15.36
CA LYS A 169 -23.04 2.94 16.76
C LYS A 169 -23.14 1.49 17.18
N SER A 170 -22.50 1.14 18.29
CA SER A 170 -22.84 -0.09 18.99
C SER A 170 -24.31 -0.03 19.36
N TYR A 171 -25.13 -0.96 18.86
CA TYR A 171 -26.40 -1.22 19.53
C TYR A 171 -26.05 -1.87 20.88
N PRO A 172 -26.41 -1.27 22.02
CA PRO A 172 -26.27 -1.97 23.27
C PRO A 172 -27.12 -3.23 23.17
N ARG A 173 -26.50 -4.41 23.33
CA ARG A 173 -27.29 -5.61 23.61
C ARG A 173 -28.09 -5.32 24.87
N GLU A 174 -29.42 -5.34 24.77
CA GLU A 174 -30.40 -4.98 25.81
C GLU A 174 -30.29 -5.78 27.13
N SER A 175 -29.29 -6.66 27.30
CA SER A 175 -29.17 -7.53 28.47
C SER A 175 -27.91 -7.34 29.31
N SER A 176 -27.00 -6.41 29.00
CA SER A 176 -25.76 -6.22 29.76
C SER A 176 -25.73 -4.85 30.44
N ARG A 177 -25.73 -4.88 31.77
CA ARG A 177 -25.48 -3.75 32.67
C ARG A 177 -24.44 -2.81 32.08
N ILE A 178 -24.76 -1.52 32.04
CA ILE A 178 -23.83 -0.45 31.67
C ILE A 178 -22.63 -0.52 32.60
N VAL A 179 -21.54 -1.12 32.12
CA VAL A 179 -20.24 -1.05 32.79
C VAL A 179 -19.61 0.27 32.35
N PRO A 180 -19.19 1.15 33.29
CA PRO A 180 -18.46 2.36 32.92
C PRO A 180 -17.19 1.96 32.15
N ALA A 181 -16.91 2.67 31.06
CA ALA A 181 -15.76 2.43 30.20
C ALA A 181 -14.47 2.40 31.03
N ARG A 182 -13.88 1.22 31.19
CA ARG A 182 -12.52 0.99 31.70
C ARG A 182 -11.62 0.62 30.52
N LEU A 183 -10.50 1.31 30.38
CA LEU A 183 -9.39 0.74 29.63
C LEU A 183 -8.92 -0.49 30.41
N LEU A 184 -9.13 -1.68 29.85
CA LEU A 184 -8.49 -2.88 30.36
C LEU A 184 -7.18 -3.04 29.60
N THR A 185 -6.07 -2.81 30.31
CA THR A 185 -4.76 -3.29 29.87
C THR A 185 -4.78 -4.82 29.94
N THR A 186 -4.45 -5.47 28.84
CA THR A 186 -4.12 -6.90 28.87
C THR A 186 -2.60 -7.03 28.76
N ASP A 187 -2.06 -8.13 29.29
CA ASP A 187 -0.63 -8.36 29.50
C ASP A 187 0.26 -8.37 28.23
N ASN A 188 -0.30 -8.02 27.06
CA ASN A 188 0.35 -8.07 25.74
C ASN A 188 0.31 -6.74 24.95
N ASN A 189 0.26 -5.56 25.60
CA ASN A 189 0.17 -4.25 24.92
C ASN A 189 -1.07 -4.07 24.01
N ASN A 190 -2.09 -4.94 24.13
CA ASN A 190 -3.37 -4.78 23.46
C ASN A 190 -4.31 -3.98 24.36
N TYR A 191 -4.57 -2.74 23.96
CA TYR A 191 -5.54 -1.87 24.60
C TYR A 191 -6.97 -2.33 24.26
N THR A 192 -7.67 -2.93 25.22
CA THR A 192 -9.11 -3.19 25.12
C THR A 192 -9.88 -2.01 25.68
N TYR A 193 -10.44 -1.20 24.78
CA TYR A 193 -11.40 -0.15 25.11
C TYR A 193 -12.77 -0.79 25.39
N THR A 194 -13.33 -0.59 26.58
CA THR A 194 -14.68 -1.10 26.95
C THR A 194 -15.78 -0.04 26.80
N GLY A 195 -15.48 1.12 26.21
CA GLY A 195 -16.53 1.99 25.69
C GLY A 195 -17.10 1.42 24.39
N GLN A 196 -18.26 1.95 23.98
CA GLN A 196 -19.15 1.56 22.89
C GLN A 196 -18.54 1.43 21.46
N ILE A 197 -17.47 0.66 21.30
CA ILE A 197 -16.87 0.25 20.02
C ILE A 197 -17.08 -1.26 19.83
N GLU A 198 -18.25 -1.77 20.24
CA GLU A 198 -18.48 -3.22 20.18
C GLU A 198 -18.71 -3.72 18.74
N ASP A 199 -19.15 -2.85 17.82
CA ASP A 199 -19.48 -3.32 16.46
C ASP A 199 -18.25 -3.43 15.53
N VAL A 200 -17.10 -2.82 15.85
CA VAL A 200 -15.90 -2.86 15.00
C VAL A 200 -14.82 -3.75 15.62
N GLY A 201 -14.65 -4.94 15.04
CA GLY A 201 -13.64 -5.91 15.42
C GLY A 201 -12.25 -5.54 14.88
N GLU A 202 -11.81 -6.22 13.82
CA GLU A 202 -10.57 -5.92 13.12
C GLU A 202 -10.72 -4.70 12.22
N ILE A 203 -9.66 -3.91 12.08
CA ILE A 203 -9.65 -2.71 11.22
C ILE A 203 -8.24 -2.41 10.75
N PHE A 204 -8.11 -1.94 9.51
CA PHE A 204 -6.87 -1.38 8.99
C PHE A 204 -7.15 -0.33 7.91
N MET A 205 -6.27 0.66 7.81
CA MET A 205 -6.21 1.61 6.71
C MET A 205 -5.47 0.98 5.54
N PHE A 206 -6.02 1.03 4.33
CA PHE A 206 -5.38 0.44 3.14
C PHE A 206 -5.09 1.46 2.03
N SER A 207 -5.63 2.68 2.16
CA SER A 207 -5.43 3.76 1.19
C SER A 207 -5.48 5.11 1.91
N VAL A 208 -4.66 6.05 1.44
CA VAL A 208 -4.70 7.46 1.82
C VAL A 208 -4.29 8.30 0.61
N ASP A 209 -5.03 9.36 0.35
CA ASP A 209 -4.76 10.34 -0.69
C ASP A 209 -5.02 11.75 -0.14
N ARG A 210 -4.84 12.77 -0.98
CA ARG A 210 -5.02 14.17 -0.57
C ARG A 210 -6.40 14.52 -0.01
N LYS A 211 -7.45 13.75 -0.30
CA LYS A 211 -8.85 14.03 0.06
C LYS A 211 -9.33 13.22 1.25
N GLY A 212 -8.60 12.19 1.68
CA GLY A 212 -9.01 11.35 2.78
C GLY A 212 -8.29 10.01 2.82
N PHE A 213 -8.85 9.08 3.58
CA PHE A 213 -8.32 7.72 3.71
C PHE A 213 -9.42 6.67 3.73
N ASP A 214 -9.08 5.47 3.31
CA ASP A 214 -9.97 4.30 3.32
C ASP A 214 -9.52 3.29 4.35
N VAL A 215 -10.51 2.72 5.05
CA VAL A 215 -10.30 1.61 5.98
C VAL A 215 -11.16 0.43 5.58
N MET A 216 -10.64 -0.75 5.89
CA MET A 216 -11.38 -2.00 5.86
C MET A 216 -11.67 -2.39 7.31
N ALA A 217 -12.94 -2.56 7.66
CA ALA A 217 -13.40 -2.80 9.03
C ALA A 217 -14.28 -4.04 9.11
N TRP A 218 -14.03 -4.91 10.08
CA TRP A 218 -14.87 -6.07 10.37
C TRP A 218 -16.04 -5.64 11.26
N ARG A 219 -17.25 -5.73 10.74
CA ARG A 219 -18.47 -5.43 11.46
C ARG A 219 -18.99 -6.66 12.19
N GLN A 220 -19.02 -6.64 13.52
CA GLN A 220 -19.42 -7.79 14.33
C GLN A 220 -20.90 -8.14 14.18
N THR A 221 -21.78 -7.13 14.08
CA THR A 221 -23.23 -7.32 13.96
C THR A 221 -23.61 -8.10 12.71
N ASN A 222 -22.98 -7.77 11.58
CA ASN A 222 -23.28 -8.36 10.27
C ASN A 222 -22.28 -9.45 9.87
N ARG A 223 -21.20 -9.65 10.66
CA ARG A 223 -20.10 -10.58 10.39
C ARG A 223 -19.55 -10.44 8.97
N ASN A 224 -19.27 -9.20 8.57
CA ASN A 224 -18.73 -8.90 7.25
C ASN A 224 -17.69 -7.79 7.30
N TRP A 225 -16.80 -7.79 6.32
CA TRP A 225 -15.90 -6.67 6.04
C TRP A 225 -16.67 -5.56 5.33
N VAL A 226 -16.43 -4.32 5.76
CA VAL A 226 -16.97 -3.11 5.14
C VAL A 226 -15.84 -2.13 4.85
N GLU A 227 -15.90 -1.52 3.67
CA GLU A 227 -15.03 -0.42 3.28
C GLU A 227 -15.65 0.89 3.73
N LEU A 228 -14.86 1.75 4.39
CA LEU A 228 -15.29 3.06 4.86
C LEU A 228 -14.27 4.12 4.42
N ARG A 229 -14.78 5.18 3.79
CA ARG A 229 -14.00 6.35 3.39
C ARG A 229 -14.20 7.49 4.39
N PHE A 230 -13.11 8.06 4.89
CA PHE A 230 -13.12 9.25 5.73
C PHE A 230 -12.51 10.44 5.00
N PRO A 231 -13.31 11.44 4.60
CA PRO A 231 -12.79 12.63 3.95
C PRO A 231 -12.05 13.52 4.94
N PHE A 232 -10.98 14.14 4.48
CA PHE A 232 -10.36 15.25 5.20
C PHE A 232 -11.24 16.51 5.10
N PRO A 233 -11.17 17.42 6.10
CA PRO A 233 -11.90 18.69 6.04
C PRO A 233 -11.40 19.63 4.93
N TYR A 234 -10.19 19.42 4.42
CA TYR A 234 -9.58 20.14 3.31
C TYR A 234 -8.61 19.22 2.55
N GLU A 235 -8.23 19.63 1.32
CA GLU A 235 -7.27 18.89 0.50
C GLU A 235 -5.85 19.04 1.05
N MET A 236 -5.21 17.91 1.35
CA MET A 236 -3.84 17.82 1.83
C MET A 236 -2.85 18.05 0.70
N LYS A 237 -1.88 18.94 0.91
CA LYS A 237 -0.96 19.38 -0.16
C LYS A 237 0.31 18.55 -0.26
N SER A 238 0.63 17.80 0.79
CA SER A 238 1.82 16.96 0.89
C SER A 238 1.57 15.80 1.85
N VAL A 239 2.51 14.87 1.86
CA VAL A 239 2.55 13.74 2.81
C VAL A 239 2.62 14.25 4.26
N ASP A 240 3.43 15.28 4.52
CA ASP A 240 3.56 15.88 5.85
C ASP A 240 2.28 16.60 6.30
N ASP A 241 1.60 17.30 5.38
CA ASP A 241 0.29 17.93 5.65
C ASP A 241 -0.77 16.88 6.00
N CYS A 242 -0.85 15.81 5.19
CA CYS A 242 -1.72 14.67 5.47
C CYS A 242 -1.45 14.03 6.82
N ARG A 243 -0.17 13.88 7.18
CA ARG A 243 0.23 13.33 8.46
C ARG A 243 -0.14 14.24 9.62
N GLY A 244 0.08 15.54 9.48
CA GLY A 244 -0.34 16.55 10.46
C GLY A 244 -1.86 16.49 10.69
N GLY A 245 -2.65 16.45 9.62
CA GLY A 245 -4.11 16.33 9.71
C GLY A 245 -4.59 15.04 10.39
N LEU A 246 -3.92 13.91 10.14
CA LEU A 246 -4.21 12.65 10.84
C LEU A 246 -3.85 12.75 12.33
N LEU A 247 -2.70 13.33 12.69
CA LEU A 247 -2.29 13.54 14.08
C LEU A 247 -3.28 14.42 14.84
N ASP A 248 -3.71 15.53 14.25
CA ASP A 248 -4.68 16.44 14.85
C ASP A 248 -6.04 15.76 15.04
N SER A 249 -6.45 14.92 14.08
CA SER A 249 -7.68 14.12 14.18
C SER A 249 -7.59 13.06 15.29
N CYS A 250 -6.45 12.35 15.38
CA CYS A 250 -6.19 11.38 16.45
C CYS A 250 -6.17 12.07 17.83
N SER A 251 -5.55 13.24 17.93
CA SER A 251 -5.52 14.07 19.14
C SER A 251 -6.93 14.44 19.59
N PHE A 252 -7.77 14.93 18.67
CA PHE A 252 -9.17 15.26 18.95
C PHE A 252 -9.93 14.04 19.49
N LEU A 253 -9.80 12.89 18.83
CA LEU A 253 -10.45 11.64 19.25
C LEU A 253 -9.92 11.17 20.61
N HIS A 254 -8.62 11.31 20.86
CA HIS A 254 -8.00 10.99 22.15
C HIS A 254 -8.59 11.85 23.28
N ASP A 255 -8.61 13.16 23.11
CA ASP A 255 -9.16 14.10 24.10
C ASP A 255 -10.65 13.86 24.34
N LYS A 256 -11.41 13.56 23.28
CA LYS A 256 -12.85 13.32 23.36
C LYS A 256 -13.20 12.00 24.06
N TYR A 257 -12.50 10.92 23.74
CA TYR A 257 -12.89 9.55 24.13
C TYR A 257 -11.99 8.87 25.16
N LEU A 258 -10.70 9.23 25.22
CA LEU A 258 -9.70 8.48 26.00
C LEU A 258 -9.23 9.25 27.24
N LYS A 259 -9.08 10.58 27.17
CA LYS A 259 -8.60 11.41 28.29
C LYS A 259 -9.51 11.43 29.51
N LYS A 260 -10.80 11.10 29.34
CA LYS A 260 -11.77 10.97 30.44
C LYS A 260 -11.67 9.65 31.19
N VAL A 261 -10.85 8.72 30.73
CA VAL A 261 -10.62 7.44 31.40
C VAL A 261 -9.41 7.62 32.33
N GLU A 262 -9.64 7.71 33.64
CA GLU A 262 -8.57 7.82 34.63
C GLU A 262 -7.54 6.70 34.44
N GLY A 263 -6.26 7.06 34.25
CA GLY A 263 -5.15 6.12 34.10
C GLY A 263 -4.80 5.69 32.67
N GLY A 264 -5.39 6.30 31.63
CA GLY A 264 -4.93 6.10 30.25
C GLY A 264 -3.53 6.67 30.04
N ASP A 265 -2.65 5.91 29.39
CA ASP A 265 -1.37 6.42 28.88
C ASP A 265 -1.66 7.67 28.03
N LYS A 266 -1.07 8.80 28.43
CA LYS A 266 -1.21 10.04 27.67
C LYS A 266 -0.59 9.80 26.30
N PHE A 267 -1.39 9.94 25.25
CA PHE A 267 -0.83 10.09 23.91
C PHE A 267 -0.17 11.47 23.85
N ASP A 268 1.14 11.50 24.11
CA ASP A 268 1.92 12.73 24.02
C ASP A 268 2.25 13.01 22.55
N ILE A 269 1.43 13.88 21.96
CA ILE A 269 1.54 14.32 20.57
C ILE A 269 2.91 14.97 20.32
N GLU A 270 3.45 15.67 21.32
CA GLU A 270 4.72 16.38 21.17
C GLU A 270 5.87 15.37 21.20
N GLU A 271 5.79 14.35 22.03
CA GLU A 271 6.73 13.23 22.01
C GLU A 271 6.69 12.47 20.67
N GLU A 272 5.49 12.18 20.14
CA GLU A 272 5.35 11.53 18.84
C GLU A 272 5.91 12.39 17.69
N ARG A 273 5.63 13.71 17.68
CA ARG A 273 6.23 14.65 16.72
C ARG A 273 7.75 14.65 16.82
N ARG A 274 8.30 14.62 18.04
CA ARG A 274 9.75 14.58 18.28
C ARG A 274 10.38 13.27 17.79
N LEU A 275 9.81 12.12 18.17
CA LEU A 275 10.29 10.80 17.74
C LEU A 275 10.25 10.69 16.22
N GLU A 276 9.26 11.29 15.59
CA GLU A 276 9.16 11.28 14.14
C GLU A 276 10.20 12.17 13.47
N HIS A 277 10.40 13.40 13.95
CA HIS A 277 11.48 14.25 13.45
C HIS A 277 12.84 13.54 13.53
N GLU A 278 13.06 12.76 14.59
CA GLU A 278 14.27 11.95 14.73
C GLU A 278 14.33 10.82 13.69
N ARG A 279 13.22 10.13 13.41
CA ARG A 279 13.15 9.10 12.35
C ARG A 279 13.41 9.69 10.96
N GLN A 280 12.77 10.80 10.63
CA GLN A 280 12.99 11.51 9.37
C GLN A 280 14.45 11.93 9.22
N ARG A 281 15.06 12.47 10.28
CA ARG A 281 16.48 12.85 10.26
C ARG A 281 17.37 11.64 9.99
N LYS A 282 17.15 10.53 10.70
CA LYS A 282 17.89 9.27 10.48
C LYS A 282 17.71 8.71 9.08
N GLN A 283 16.50 8.83 8.52
CA GLN A 283 16.21 8.37 7.16
C GLN A 283 16.91 9.23 6.11
N LEU A 284 16.89 10.57 6.27
CA LEU A 284 17.65 11.48 5.41
C LEU A 284 19.16 11.23 5.50
N GLU A 285 19.70 11.04 6.70
CA GLU A 285 21.12 10.70 6.90
C GLU A 285 21.48 9.38 6.20
N ALA A 286 20.60 8.36 6.27
CA ALA A 286 20.79 7.09 5.59
C ALA A 286 20.70 7.19 4.06
N ASP A 287 19.74 7.98 3.55
CA ASP A 287 19.57 8.19 2.11
C ASP A 287 20.73 9.01 1.52
N GLU A 288 21.24 10.01 2.24
CA GLU A 288 22.44 10.75 1.86
C GLU A 288 23.69 9.85 1.83
N ALA A 289 23.85 8.98 2.84
CA ALA A 289 24.95 8.01 2.86
C ALA A 289 24.89 7.07 1.65
N ARG A 290 23.72 6.51 1.35
CA ARG A 290 23.50 5.66 0.16
C ARG A 290 23.75 6.39 -1.15
N ARG A 291 23.34 7.67 -1.24
CA ARG A 291 23.57 8.47 -2.44
C ARG A 291 25.06 8.71 -2.68
N LYS A 292 25.85 8.88 -1.61
CA LYS A 292 27.31 8.98 -1.71
C LYS A 292 27.92 7.67 -2.21
N GLU A 293 27.53 6.53 -1.64
CA GLU A 293 27.99 5.19 -2.07
C GLU A 293 27.69 4.91 -3.55
N LEU A 294 26.50 5.31 -4.04
CA LEU A 294 26.12 5.15 -5.45
C LEU A 294 26.78 6.16 -6.40
N SER A 295 27.41 7.21 -5.87
CA SER A 295 28.04 8.29 -6.65
C SER A 295 29.56 8.15 -6.77
N GLU A 296 30.19 7.25 -6.00
CA GLU A 296 31.59 6.92 -6.16
C GLU A 296 31.75 6.00 -7.38
N PRO A 297 32.43 6.44 -8.46
CA PRO A 297 32.74 5.56 -9.57
C PRO A 297 33.76 4.53 -9.09
N GLU A 298 33.40 3.25 -9.15
CA GLU A 298 34.38 2.16 -9.11
C GLU A 298 35.33 2.36 -10.32
N PHE A 299 36.54 2.85 -10.03
CA PHE A 299 37.68 2.86 -10.95
C PHE A 299 38.41 1.51 -10.89
#